data_AF-A0A2V9DIZ4-F1
#
_entry.id   AF-A0A2V9DIZ4-F1
#
_cell.length_a   1.000
_cell.length_b   1.000
_cell.length_c   1.000
_cell.angle_alpha   90.00
_cell.angle_beta   90.00
_cell.angle_gamma   90.00
#
_symmetry.space_group_name_H-M   'P 1'
#
loop_
_entity.id
_entity.type
_entity.pdbx_description
1 polymer ?
#
loop_
_entity_poly.entity_id
_entity_poly.type
_entity_poly.pdbx_seq_one_letter_code
_entity_poly.pdbx_strand_id
1 'polypeptide(L)' 'MGCSPDTVEAQANFRAKHKINFSLLSDLEFKAIEAYGARRMKSFLGKSFLGIVRSTFLIGADGKILRIWESV' A
#
# COMPACT_ATOMS: atom_id res chain seq x y z
N MET A 1 -4.41 -6.91 -5.79
CA MET A 1 -4.95 -5.55 -5.59
C MET A 1 -3.81 -4.64 -5.16
N GLY A 2 -3.87 -3.35 -5.49
CA GLY A 2 -2.96 -2.33 -4.93
C GLY A 2 -3.64 -1.53 -3.83
N CYS A 3 -2.87 -0.83 -2.98
CA CYS A 3 -3.39 0.05 -1.94
C CYS A 3 -2.43 1.24 -1.74
N SER A 4 -2.96 2.46 -1.70
CA SER A 4 -2.23 3.69 -1.39
C SER A 4 -3.18 4.73 -0.77
N PRO A 5 -2.68 5.82 -0.16
CA PRO A 5 -3.53 6.86 0.42
C PRO A 5 -4.02 7.87 -0.64
N ASP A 6 -3.98 7.51 -1.92
CA ASP A 6 -4.51 8.32 -3.00
C ASP A 6 -6.03 8.22 -3.05
N THR A 7 -6.71 9.29 -3.46
CA THR A 7 -8.18 9.33 -3.56
C THR A 7 -8.70 8.30 -4.56
N VAL A 8 -9.98 7.95 -4.43
CA VAL A 8 -10.66 7.06 -5.40
C VAL A 8 -10.53 7.56 -6.84
N GLU A 9 -10.62 8.87 -7.05
CA GLU A 9 -10.45 9.49 -8.38
C GLU A 9 -9.01 9.31 -8.91
N ALA A 10 -8.00 9.57 -8.07
CA ALA A 10 -6.60 9.38 -8.45
C ALA A 10 -6.31 7.90 -8.79
N GLN A 11 -6.84 6.96 -8.01
CA GLN A 11 -6.75 5.52 -8.29
C GLN A 11 -7.42 5.15 -9.61
N ALA A 12 -8.62 5.68 -9.88
CA ALA A 12 -9.35 5.42 -11.13
C ALA A 12 -8.58 5.95 -12.35
N ASN A 13 -8.06 7.17 -12.26
CA ASN A 13 -7.23 7.80 -13.29
C ASN A 13 -5.95 7.00 -13.54
N PHE A 14 -5.27 6.56 -12.48
CA PHE A 14 -4.05 5.75 -12.58
C PHE A 14 -4.33 4.39 -13.23
N ARG A 15 -5.41 3.71 -12.78
CA ARG A 15 -5.86 2.43 -13.36
C ARG A 15 -6.14 2.56 -14.86
N ALA A 16 -6.85 3.61 -15.26
CA ALA A 16 -7.19 3.86 -16.67
C ALA A 16 -5.94 4.16 -17.50
N LYS A 17 -5.08 5.07 -17.02
CA LYS A 17 -3.84 5.48 -17.69
C LYS A 17 -2.89 4.30 -17.94
N HIS A 18 -2.75 3.41 -16.96
CA HIS A 18 -1.81 2.29 -17.01
C HIS A 18 -2.45 0.96 -17.39
N LYS A 19 -3.74 0.97 -17.79
CA LYS A 19 -4.50 -0.22 -18.21
C LYS A 19 -4.43 -1.37 -17.19
N ILE A 20 -4.49 -1.03 -15.90
CA ILE A 20 -4.39 -2.01 -14.81
C ILE A 20 -5.69 -2.83 -14.75
N ASN A 21 -5.56 -4.14 -14.81
CA ASN A 21 -6.68 -5.09 -14.88
C ASN A 21 -7.21 -5.56 -13.52
N PHE A 22 -6.73 -5.00 -12.42
CA PHE A 22 -7.18 -5.31 -11.05
C PHE A 22 -7.52 -4.03 -10.27
N SER A 23 -8.13 -4.21 -9.09
CA SER A 23 -8.56 -3.10 -8.22
C SER A 23 -7.40 -2.44 -7.47
N LEU A 24 -7.47 -1.12 -7.33
CA LEU A 24 -6.61 -0.30 -6.49
C LEU A 24 -7.46 0.33 -5.37
N LEU A 25 -7.02 0.18 -4.13
CA LEU A 25 -7.72 0.64 -2.94
C LEU A 25 -7.22 2.03 -2.54
N SER A 26 -8.16 2.92 -2.25
CA SER A 26 -7.93 4.26 -1.68
C SER A 26 -8.02 4.17 -0.15
N ASP A 27 -6.88 4.22 0.55
CA ASP A 27 -6.78 4.15 2.01
C ASP A 27 -6.36 5.49 2.61
N LEU A 28 -7.23 6.50 2.48
CA LEU A 28 -6.97 7.90 2.88
C LEU A 28 -6.58 8.05 4.35
N GLU A 29 -7.13 7.19 5.20
CA GLU A 29 -6.92 7.19 6.65
C GLU A 29 -5.80 6.22 7.09
N PHE A 30 -5.11 5.58 6.14
CA PHE A 30 -4.04 4.60 6.39
C PHE A 30 -4.46 3.39 7.23
N LYS A 31 -5.76 3.07 7.32
CA LYS A 31 -6.27 1.99 8.19
C LYS A 31 -5.71 0.64 7.79
N ALA A 32 -5.73 0.32 6.49
CA ALA A 32 -5.18 -0.92 5.99
C ALA A 32 -3.65 -0.87 6.00
N ILE A 33 -3.05 0.24 5.53
CA ILE A 33 -1.59 0.39 5.47
C ILE A 33 -0.94 0.23 6.86
N GLU A 34 -1.55 0.78 7.91
CA GLU A 34 -1.10 0.62 9.30
C GLU A 34 -1.36 -0.78 9.84
N ALA A 35 -2.53 -1.36 9.60
CA ALA A 35 -2.85 -2.72 10.04
C ALA A 35 -1.90 -3.78 9.47
N TYR A 36 -1.39 -3.56 8.25
CA TYR A 36 -0.39 -4.40 7.61
C TYR A 36 1.07 -4.01 7.95
N GLY A 37 1.28 -3.05 8.84
CA GLY A 37 2.61 -2.61 9.27
C GLY A 37 3.43 -1.95 8.16
N ALA A 38 2.79 -1.46 7.10
CA ALA A 38 3.45 -0.83 5.96
C ALA A 38 3.70 0.67 6.16
N ARG A 39 3.21 1.26 7.26
CA ARG A 39 3.52 2.64 7.68
C ARG A 39 4.63 2.61 8.74
N ARG A 40 5.82 3.11 8.41
CA ARG A 40 7.00 3.02 9.28
C ARG A 40 7.77 4.33 9.33
N MET A 41 8.53 4.52 10.40
CA MET A 41 9.45 5.64 10.51
C MET A 41 10.57 5.49 9.47
N LYS A 42 10.78 6.55 8.68
CA LYS A 42 11.88 6.70 7.73
C LYS A 42 12.74 7.88 8.15
N SER A 43 14.04 7.77 7.95
CA SER A 43 14.97 8.89 8.12
C SER A 43 15.49 9.33 6.75
N PHE A 44 15.41 10.62 6.46
CA PHE A 44 16.01 11.22 5.28
C PHE A 44 16.67 12.54 5.68
N LEU A 45 17.96 12.69 5.36
CA LEU A 45 18.75 13.89 5.68
C LEU A 45 18.61 14.34 7.14
N GLY A 46 18.68 13.39 8.08
CA GLY A 46 18.60 13.67 9.52
C GLY A 46 17.20 14.00 10.05
N LYS A 47 16.16 13.96 9.20
CA LYS A 47 14.76 14.12 9.62
C LYS A 47 14.03 12.78 9.60
N SER A 48 13.36 12.48 10.71
CA SER A 48 12.50 11.30 10.83
C SER A 48 11.06 11.65 10.50
N PHE A 49 10.43 10.88 9.63
CA PHE A 49 9.03 11.06 9.24
C PHE A 49 8.36 9.70 9.05
N LEU A 50 7.04 9.67 9.26
CA LEU A 50 6.26 8.47 9.07
C LEU A 50 5.91 8.33 7.58
N GLY A 51 6.38 7.26 6.95
CA GLY A 51 6.22 7.04 5.51
C GLY A 51 5.70 5.64 5.20
N ILE A 52 5.13 5.50 4.00
CA ILE A 52 4.75 4.18 3.49
C ILE A 52 6.00 3.46 3.01
N VAL A 53 6.15 2.20 3.43
CA VAL A 53 7.14 1.25 2.93
C VAL A 53 6.44 0.33 1.95
N ARG A 54 6.91 0.33 0.70
CA ARG A 54 6.38 -0.54 -0.35
C ARG A 54 6.51 -1.99 0.11
N SER A 55 5.38 -2.66 0.22
CA SER A 55 5.26 -3.98 0.82
C SER A 55 4.25 -4.80 0.01
N THR A 56 4.53 -6.09 -0.17
CA THR A 56 3.65 -7.04 -0.87
C THR A 56 3.32 -8.20 0.06
N PHE A 57 2.06 -8.61 0.06
CA PHE A 57 1.56 -9.69 0.91
C PHE A 57 0.90 -10.75 0.04
N LEU A 58 1.26 -12.01 0.27
CA LEU A 58 0.52 -13.16 -0.24
C LEU A 58 -0.44 -13.63 0.85
N ILE A 59 -1.73 -13.55 0.59
CA ILE A 59 -2.79 -13.95 1.52
C ILE A 59 -3.44 -15.23 0.99
N GLY A 60 -3.52 -16.26 1.85
CA GLY A 60 -4.16 -17.52 1.56
C GLY A 60 -5.69 -17.41 1.51
N ALA A 61 -6.35 -18.41 0.95
CA ALA A 61 -7.81 -18.47 0.89
C ALA A 61 -8.47 -18.51 2.30
N ASP A 62 -7.72 -18.91 3.32
CA ASP A 62 -8.11 -18.90 4.74
C ASP A 62 -7.90 -17.52 5.42
N GLY A 63 -7.48 -16.52 4.66
CA GLY A 63 -7.23 -15.16 5.15
C GLY A 63 -5.87 -14.98 5.85
N LYS A 64 -5.02 -16.01 5.93
CA LYS A 64 -3.71 -15.91 6.58
C LYS A 64 -2.65 -15.37 5.64
N ILE A 65 -1.70 -14.62 6.19
CA ILE A 65 -0.53 -14.17 5.43
C ILE A 65 0.42 -15.37 5.26
N LEU A 66 0.61 -15.79 4.02
CA LEU A 66 1.52 -16.87 3.65
C LEU A 66 2.94 -16.35 3.40
N ARG A 67 3.08 -15.11 2.94
CA ARG A 67 4.39 -14.47 2.68
C ARG A 67 4.31 -12.95 2.69
N ILE A 68 5.41 -12.32 3.09
CA ILE A 68 5.61 -10.87 3.09
C ILE A 68 6.89 -10.55 2.32
N TRP A 69 6.84 -9.53 1.47
CA TRP A 69 8.01 -8.89 0.89
C TRP A 69 8.00 -7.41 1.26
N GLU A 70 9.11 -6.92 1.81
CA GLU A 70 9.26 -5.54 2.27
C GLU A 70 10.30 -4.82 1.43
N SER A 71 10.10 -3.51 1.23
CA SER A 71 10.95 -2.67 0.35
C SER A 71 11.04 -3.16 -1.11
N VAL A 72 10.05 -4.01 -1.47
CA VAL A 72 9.52 -4.39 -2.78
C VAL A 72 9.47 -3.31 -3.79
#